data_AF-A0A562P6V5-F1
#
_entry.id   AF-A0A562P6V5-F1
#
_cell.length_a   1.000
_cell.length_b   1.000
_cell.length_c   1.000
_cell.angle_alpha   90.00
_cell.angle_beta   90.00
_cell.angle_gamma   90.00
#
_symmetry.space_group_name_H-M   'P 1'
#
loop_
_entity.id
_entity.type
_entity.pdbx_description
1 polymer ?
#
loop_
_entity_poly.entity_id
_entity_poly.type
_entity_poly.pdbx_seq_one_letter_code
_entity_poly.pdbx_strand_id
1 'polypeptide(L)'
;MKHLVSRHRCFVIEILLVLASVLAGPASAQPTTAPRYTLNIPAGTPAAQAEHSVQFIGTATVLLRYGGLTVLTDPNFLHKGEHVHLGYGLTSERQTNPAIDFGALPPIDLVLVSHLHEDHFDKLVQEKLNRATPIVTTAPAADKLRQMGFTAVIGLGTWQDLQVTKGGTTLRVTSMPGRHGPLPVAALLPPVMGSMLDFASAAGHYRVYVSGDTMVYGDIDEIPRRYPGVNLALLHLGGTKILGIVTVTMDAQEGVKMLKLIAPDRAIPIHYNDYDVFKSPLSDFQKAVQKAGLADKVTYLKHGETWKFEPAAAR
;
A
#
# COMPACT_ATOMS: atom_id res chain seq x y z
N MET A 1 37.74 -32.57 34.84
CA MET A 1 37.52 -31.12 35.08
C MET A 1 37.46 -30.44 33.71
N LYS A 2 36.26 -30.10 33.21
CA LYS A 2 35.78 -28.71 32.99
C LYS A 2 36.79 -27.87 32.19
N HIS A 3 36.55 -27.38 30.96
CA HIS A 3 35.40 -26.59 30.53
C HIS A 3 35.20 -26.59 29.00
N LEU A 4 33.91 -26.46 28.67
CA LEU A 4 33.24 -26.18 27.40
C LEU A 4 33.35 -24.69 27.03
N VAL A 5 33.60 -24.33 25.76
CA VAL A 5 33.24 -23.01 25.20
C VAL A 5 32.66 -23.15 23.78
N SER A 6 31.34 -22.95 23.74
CA SER A 6 30.45 -22.40 22.72
C SER A 6 31.01 -22.02 21.33
N ARG A 7 30.44 -22.62 20.28
CA ARG A 7 30.45 -22.07 18.91
C ARG A 7 29.09 -21.43 18.61
N HIS A 8 29.11 -20.14 18.27
CA HIS A 8 27.97 -19.39 17.78
C HIS A 8 27.53 -19.94 16.41
N ARG A 9 26.25 -20.25 16.24
CA ARG A 9 25.65 -20.59 14.94
C ARG A 9 25.11 -19.31 14.31
N CYS A 10 25.77 -18.87 13.24
CA CYS A 10 25.27 -17.86 12.33
C CYS A 10 24.28 -18.54 11.38
N PHE A 11 23.01 -18.12 11.39
CA PHE A 11 22.02 -18.58 10.41
C PHE A 11 22.16 -17.71 9.15
N VAL A 12 22.57 -18.33 8.04
CA VAL A 12 22.61 -17.71 6.72
C VAL A 12 21.29 -18.05 6.02
N ILE A 13 20.54 -17.04 5.61
CA ILE A 13 19.36 -17.18 4.75
C ILE A 13 19.86 -17.25 3.31
N GLU A 14 19.73 -18.41 2.67
CA GLU A 14 20.09 -18.59 1.25
C GLU A 14 18.91 -18.17 0.35
N ILE A 15 19.20 -17.28 -0.62
CA ILE A 15 18.28 -16.87 -1.68
C ILE A 15 18.74 -17.59 -2.96
N LEU A 16 17.90 -18.47 -3.51
CA LEU A 16 18.18 -19.22 -4.75
C LEU A 16 17.46 -18.58 -5.95
N LEU A 17 18.20 -18.27 -7.03
CA LEU A 17 17.65 -17.80 -8.31
C LEU A 17 17.68 -18.93 -9.36
N VAL A 18 16.56 -19.16 -10.05
CA VAL A 18 16.47 -20.05 -11.21
C VAL A 18 15.91 -19.26 -12.39
N LEU A 19 16.54 -19.35 -13.58
CA LEU A 19 16.06 -18.78 -14.84
C LEU A 19 15.56 -19.90 -15.76
N ALA A 20 14.35 -19.76 -16.30
CA ALA A 20 13.86 -20.57 -17.41
C ALA A 20 13.15 -19.65 -18.42
N SER A 21 13.38 -19.89 -19.72
CA SER A 21 12.87 -19.12 -20.85
C SER A 21 11.85 -19.92 -21.64
N VAL A 22 10.68 -19.34 -21.94
CA VAL A 22 9.71 -19.84 -22.93
C VAL A 22 8.98 -18.68 -23.62
N LEU A 23 8.83 -18.76 -24.95
CA LEU A 23 8.00 -17.90 -25.80
C LEU A 23 6.69 -18.61 -26.19
N ALA A 24 5.53 -17.96 -26.07
CA ALA A 24 4.29 -18.27 -26.80
C ALA A 24 3.24 -17.12 -26.70
N GLY A 25 2.40 -16.97 -27.72
CA GLY A 25 1.46 -15.85 -27.98
C GLY A 25 0.18 -15.76 -27.12
N PRO A 26 -0.80 -14.90 -27.50
CA PRO A 26 -1.69 -14.26 -26.53
C PRO A 26 -2.90 -15.14 -26.18
N ALA A 27 -2.88 -15.66 -24.96
CA ALA A 27 -4.09 -15.92 -24.18
C ALA A 27 -4.03 -15.01 -22.94
N SER A 28 -5.13 -14.29 -22.69
CA SER A 28 -5.38 -13.52 -21.48
C SER A 28 -5.38 -14.45 -20.27
N ALA A 29 -4.21 -14.65 -19.67
CA ALA A 29 -4.00 -15.35 -18.41
C ALA A 29 -3.08 -14.50 -17.54
N GLN A 30 -3.42 -14.36 -16.25
CA GLN A 30 -2.48 -13.83 -15.26
C GLN A 30 -1.16 -14.59 -15.41
N PRO A 31 0.02 -13.94 -15.39
CA PRO A 31 1.28 -14.67 -15.42
C PRO A 31 1.32 -15.63 -14.23
N THR A 32 1.13 -16.92 -14.50
CA THR A 32 1.42 -18.05 -13.62
C THR A 32 2.92 -18.27 -13.60
N THR A 33 3.68 -17.23 -13.29
CA THR A 33 5.10 -17.32 -12.96
C THR A 33 5.23 -17.46 -11.46
N ALA A 34 6.21 -18.25 -11.02
CA ALA A 34 6.60 -18.29 -9.61
C ALA A 34 6.80 -16.87 -9.08
N PRO A 35 6.43 -16.60 -7.81
CA PRO A 35 6.55 -15.26 -7.25
C PRO A 35 8.01 -14.82 -7.26
N ARG A 36 8.25 -13.53 -7.53
CA ARG A 36 9.61 -13.00 -7.62
C ARG A 36 10.33 -13.06 -6.27
N TYR A 37 9.59 -12.83 -5.18
CA TYR A 37 10.07 -12.95 -3.81
C TYR A 37 9.09 -13.79 -2.98
N THR A 38 9.58 -14.42 -1.91
CA THR A 38 8.74 -15.11 -0.93
C THR A 38 9.08 -14.68 0.49
N LEU A 39 8.07 -14.60 1.35
CA LEU A 39 8.20 -14.31 2.77
C LEU A 39 7.28 -15.26 3.56
N ASN A 40 7.86 -16.02 4.48
CA ASN A 40 7.11 -16.93 5.34
C ASN A 40 7.10 -16.37 6.76
N ILE A 41 5.91 -16.06 7.27
CA ILE A 41 5.69 -15.53 8.60
C ILE A 41 5.15 -16.67 9.48
N PRO A 42 5.72 -16.89 10.69
CA PRO A 42 5.19 -17.87 11.62
C PRO A 42 3.70 -17.65 11.91
N ALA A 43 2.94 -18.74 12.01
CA ALA A 43 1.52 -18.65 12.34
C ALA A 43 1.32 -18.03 13.74
N GLY A 44 0.38 -17.10 13.84
CA GLY A 44 -0.04 -16.51 15.13
C GLY A 44 -1.11 -17.36 15.84
N THR A 45 -1.62 -16.85 16.97
CA THR A 45 -2.71 -17.48 17.73
C THR A 45 -4.04 -17.50 16.95
N PRO A 46 -4.90 -18.53 17.15
CA PRO A 46 -6.13 -18.72 16.36
C PRO A 46 -7.14 -17.57 16.37
N ALA A 47 -7.20 -16.77 17.45
CA ALA A 47 -8.17 -15.68 17.60
C ALA A 47 -7.99 -14.54 16.58
N ALA A 48 -6.79 -14.36 15.99
CA ALA A 48 -6.55 -13.35 14.96
C ALA A 48 -6.99 -13.79 13.54
N GLN A 49 -7.35 -15.06 13.35
CA GLN A 49 -7.49 -15.66 12.01
C GLN A 49 -8.87 -15.45 11.36
N ALA A 50 -9.83 -14.80 12.03
CA ALA A 50 -11.19 -14.60 11.53
C ALA A 50 -11.54 -13.16 11.13
N GLU A 51 -10.63 -12.19 11.28
CA GLU A 51 -10.94 -10.79 10.97
C GLU A 51 -10.56 -10.43 9.52
N HIS A 52 -11.52 -9.82 8.82
CA HIS A 52 -11.41 -9.27 7.47
C HIS A 52 -11.86 -7.81 7.51
N SER A 53 -10.91 -6.87 7.56
CA SER A 53 -11.25 -5.47 7.85
C SER A 53 -10.26 -4.48 7.26
N VAL A 54 -10.76 -3.25 7.08
CA VAL A 54 -9.99 -2.05 6.75
C VAL A 54 -10.29 -1.02 7.83
N GLN A 55 -9.28 -0.62 8.59
CA GLN A 55 -9.38 0.47 9.55
C GLN A 55 -8.63 1.69 9.04
N PHE A 56 -9.33 2.82 8.94
CA PHE A 56 -8.73 4.07 8.50
C PHE A 56 -8.06 4.79 9.67
N ILE A 57 -6.73 4.93 9.62
CA ILE A 57 -5.96 5.58 10.70
C ILE A 57 -5.84 7.08 10.43
N GLY A 58 -5.64 7.48 9.17
CA GLY A 58 -5.53 8.87 8.73
C GLY A 58 -4.50 9.04 7.61
N THR A 59 -4.59 10.12 6.84
CA THR A 59 -3.79 10.33 5.61
C THR A 59 -3.92 9.13 4.68
N ALA A 60 -2.83 8.48 4.26
CA ALA A 60 -2.82 7.25 3.49
C ALA A 60 -2.80 6.00 4.38
N THR A 61 -2.71 6.18 5.71
CA THR A 61 -2.49 5.08 6.64
C THR A 61 -3.76 4.29 6.87
N VAL A 62 -3.72 3.05 6.42
CA VAL A 62 -4.77 2.06 6.64
C VAL A 62 -4.16 0.79 7.23
N LEU A 63 -4.88 0.23 8.19
CA LEU A 63 -4.62 -1.09 8.73
C LEU A 63 -5.58 -2.11 8.10
N LEU A 64 -5.03 -3.03 7.31
CA LEU A 64 -5.78 -4.05 6.60
C LEU A 64 -5.53 -5.41 7.25
N ARG A 65 -6.61 -6.09 7.62
CA ARG A 65 -6.57 -7.44 8.21
C ARG A 65 -7.24 -8.45 7.30
N TYR A 66 -6.59 -9.59 7.13
CA TYR A 66 -7.16 -10.73 6.41
C TYR A 66 -6.59 -12.05 6.92
N GLY A 67 -7.42 -12.97 7.40
CA GLY A 67 -6.99 -14.33 7.74
C GLY A 67 -5.79 -14.38 8.70
N GLY A 68 -5.70 -13.45 9.64
CA GLY A 68 -4.59 -13.33 10.60
C GLY A 68 -3.35 -12.58 10.10
N LEU A 69 -3.31 -12.14 8.83
CA LEU A 69 -2.34 -11.15 8.36
C LEU A 69 -2.79 -9.74 8.74
N THR A 70 -1.86 -8.91 9.19
CA THR A 70 -2.04 -7.48 9.44
C THR A 70 -1.05 -6.68 8.59
N VAL A 71 -1.58 -5.99 7.58
CA VAL A 71 -0.82 -5.12 6.67
C VAL A 71 -1.05 -3.65 7.04
N LEU A 72 0.03 -2.90 7.25
CA LEU A 72 -0.01 -1.45 7.46
C LEU A 72 0.44 -0.75 6.18
N THR A 73 -0.40 0.12 5.63
CA THR A 73 -0.10 0.88 4.42
C THR A 73 0.34 2.30 4.77
N ASP A 74 1.33 2.84 4.06
CA ASP A 74 1.78 4.23 4.11
C ASP A 74 1.68 4.88 5.52
N PRO A 75 2.44 4.35 6.50
CA PRO A 75 2.30 4.74 7.90
C PRO A 75 2.72 6.20 8.17
N ASN A 76 1.80 6.99 8.70
CA ASN A 76 1.98 8.37 9.15
C ASN A 76 1.18 8.63 10.46
N PHE A 77 1.90 8.80 11.55
CA PHE A 77 1.44 8.92 12.93
C PHE A 77 1.79 10.29 13.55
N LEU A 78 2.19 11.27 12.74
CA LEU A 78 2.31 12.65 13.20
C LEU A 78 0.95 13.19 13.69
N HIS A 79 0.98 13.94 14.79
CA HIS A 79 -0.18 14.60 15.39
C HIS A 79 -0.45 15.97 14.76
N LYS A 80 -1.65 16.49 14.98
CA LYS A 80 -2.05 17.81 14.51
C LYS A 80 -1.06 18.89 14.96
N GLY A 81 -0.63 19.72 14.02
CA GLY A 81 0.37 20.79 14.23
C GLY A 81 1.81 20.36 13.94
N GLU A 82 2.09 19.06 13.84
CA GLU A 82 3.39 18.57 13.38
C GLU A 82 3.53 18.69 11.86
N HIS A 83 4.77 18.66 11.38
CA HIS A 83 5.09 18.99 9.99
C HIS A 83 5.85 17.86 9.29
N VAL A 84 5.53 17.67 8.01
CA VAL A 84 6.25 16.80 7.08
C VAL A 84 7.10 17.62 6.11
N HIS A 85 8.20 17.04 5.63
CA HIS A 85 8.98 17.53 4.50
C HIS A 85 8.67 16.72 3.24
N LEU A 86 8.21 17.39 2.19
CA LEU A 86 7.75 16.78 0.94
C LEU A 86 8.76 16.92 -0.22
N GLY A 87 10.00 17.24 0.12
CA GLY A 87 11.05 17.55 -0.86
C GLY A 87 10.99 19.00 -1.38
N TYR A 88 12.06 19.42 -2.07
CA TYR A 88 12.17 20.76 -2.69
C TYR A 88 11.89 21.96 -1.76
N GLY A 89 12.13 21.80 -0.46
CA GLY A 89 11.86 22.84 0.54
C GLY A 89 10.38 23.00 0.91
N LEU A 90 9.49 22.14 0.41
CA LEU A 90 8.08 22.14 0.76
C LEU A 90 7.88 21.44 2.11
N THR A 91 7.15 22.11 3.00
CA THR A 91 6.64 21.53 4.24
C THR A 91 5.12 21.59 4.27
N SER A 92 4.49 20.69 5.01
CA SER A 92 3.05 20.69 5.21
C SER A 92 2.71 20.39 6.67
N GLU A 93 1.72 21.08 7.20
CA GLU A 93 1.25 20.90 8.57
C GLU A 93 0.11 19.87 8.62
N ARG A 94 0.23 18.89 9.52
CA ARG A 94 -0.79 17.91 9.83
C ARG A 94 -2.01 18.59 10.46
N GLN A 95 -3.20 18.36 9.91
CA GLN A 95 -4.44 19.03 10.32
C GLN A 95 -5.28 18.22 11.32
N THR A 96 -5.03 16.91 11.43
CA THR A 96 -5.79 15.94 12.23
C THR A 96 -4.85 15.00 12.97
N ASN A 97 -5.27 14.49 14.13
CA ASN A 97 -4.51 13.44 14.81
C ASN A 97 -4.73 12.08 14.11
N PRO A 98 -3.75 11.16 14.16
CA PRO A 98 -4.00 9.78 13.77
C PRO A 98 -5.06 9.18 14.70
N ALA A 99 -5.85 8.24 14.19
CA ALA A 99 -6.93 7.63 14.94
C ALA A 99 -6.47 6.83 16.17
N ILE A 100 -5.23 6.32 16.12
CA ILE A 100 -4.55 5.63 17.21
C ILE A 100 -3.09 6.08 17.21
N ASP A 101 -2.48 6.08 18.40
CA ASP A 101 -1.05 6.33 18.51
C ASP A 101 -0.23 5.16 17.97
N PHE A 102 0.99 5.43 17.49
CA PHE A 102 1.90 4.40 16.98
C PHE A 102 2.12 3.24 17.97
N GLY A 103 2.25 3.55 19.27
CA GLY A 103 2.44 2.55 20.31
C GLY A 103 1.22 1.67 20.59
N ALA A 104 0.04 2.06 20.08
CA ALA A 104 -1.20 1.29 20.19
C ALA A 104 -1.45 0.39 18.96
N LEU A 105 -0.53 0.36 17.99
CA LEU A 105 -0.63 -0.54 16.85
C LEU A 105 -0.61 -2.01 17.30
N PRO A 106 -1.45 -2.87 16.71
CA PRO A 106 -1.28 -4.31 16.89
C PRO A 106 0.03 -4.78 16.22
N PRO A 107 0.43 -6.04 16.44
CA PRO A 107 1.52 -6.64 15.68
C PRO A 107 1.30 -6.50 14.17
N ILE A 108 2.30 -5.94 13.48
CA ILE A 108 2.28 -5.73 12.03
C ILE A 108 3.12 -6.79 11.35
N ASP A 109 2.52 -7.48 10.37
CA ASP A 109 3.19 -8.55 9.61
C ASP A 109 3.95 -8.01 8.39
N LEU A 110 3.40 -6.96 7.77
CA LEU A 110 3.94 -6.35 6.57
C LEU A 110 3.61 -4.85 6.55
N VAL A 111 4.59 -4.03 6.24
CA VAL A 111 4.39 -2.61 5.92
C VAL A 111 4.49 -2.44 4.40
N LEU A 112 3.50 -1.80 3.81
CA LEU A 112 3.47 -1.47 2.39
C LEU A 112 3.64 0.04 2.24
N VAL A 113 4.71 0.46 1.56
CA VAL A 113 5.05 1.87 1.37
C VAL A 113 5.04 2.20 -0.12
N SER A 114 4.11 3.03 -0.57
CA SER A 114 3.98 3.44 -1.97
C SER A 114 5.20 4.23 -2.46
N HIS A 115 5.72 5.12 -1.60
CA HIS A 115 6.96 5.88 -1.78
C HIS A 115 7.39 6.55 -0.46
N LEU A 116 8.58 7.18 -0.45
CA LEU A 116 9.24 7.64 0.78
C LEU A 116 9.10 9.14 1.04
N HIS A 117 7.95 9.75 0.74
CA HIS A 117 7.62 11.07 1.29
C HIS A 117 7.16 10.95 2.75
N GLU A 118 7.38 12.01 3.54
CA GLU A 118 7.11 11.96 4.98
C GLU A 118 5.62 11.86 5.33
N ASP A 119 4.69 12.26 4.44
CA ASP A 119 3.25 12.03 4.59
C ASP A 119 2.83 10.55 4.41
N HIS A 120 3.73 9.69 3.90
CA HIS A 120 3.54 8.23 3.75
C HIS A 120 4.48 7.39 4.63
N PHE A 121 5.58 7.97 5.09
CA PHE A 121 6.55 7.31 5.98
C PHE A 121 7.28 8.34 6.84
N ASP A 122 6.63 8.79 7.90
CA ASP A 122 7.14 9.91 8.71
C ASP A 122 8.35 9.56 9.57
N LYS A 123 8.90 10.59 10.22
CA LYS A 123 10.07 10.48 11.10
C LYS A 123 9.81 9.60 12.33
N LEU A 124 8.61 9.64 12.90
CA LEU A 124 8.25 8.82 14.06
C LEU A 124 8.26 7.33 13.67
N VAL A 125 7.74 6.98 12.50
CA VAL A 125 7.78 5.62 11.96
C VAL A 125 9.23 5.23 11.63
N GLN A 126 10.00 6.11 11.00
CA GLN A 126 11.43 5.89 10.74
C GLN A 126 12.22 5.61 12.04
N GLU A 127 11.85 6.23 13.16
CA GLU A 127 12.51 6.05 14.45
C GLU A 127 12.04 4.78 15.17
N LYS A 128 10.72 4.57 15.26
CA LYS A 128 10.11 3.58 16.17
C LYS A 128 9.74 2.26 15.53
N LEU A 129 9.63 2.18 14.20
CA LEU A 129 9.34 0.92 13.52
C LEU A 129 10.50 -0.06 13.73
N ASN A 130 10.18 -1.28 14.12
CA ASN A 130 11.19 -2.32 14.28
C ASN A 130 11.94 -2.53 12.95
N ARG A 131 13.28 -2.48 13.01
CA ARG A 131 14.15 -2.60 11.83
C ARG A 131 13.96 -3.91 11.07
N ALA A 132 13.49 -4.95 11.74
CA ALA A 132 13.21 -6.26 11.15
C ALA A 132 11.77 -6.43 10.64
N THR A 133 10.88 -5.44 10.82
CA THR A 133 9.54 -5.49 10.23
C THR A 133 9.65 -5.52 8.70
N PRO A 134 9.02 -6.49 8.01
CA PRO A 134 9.04 -6.55 6.55
C PRO A 134 8.42 -5.30 5.92
N ILE A 135 9.15 -4.65 5.02
CA ILE A 135 8.68 -3.48 4.25
C ILE A 135 8.74 -3.81 2.76
N VAL A 136 7.63 -3.54 2.05
CA VAL A 136 7.54 -3.63 0.59
C VAL A 136 7.35 -2.23 0.01
N THR A 137 8.21 -1.85 -0.93
CA THR A 137 8.18 -0.51 -1.54
C THR A 137 8.80 -0.50 -2.94
N THR A 138 8.98 0.67 -3.54
CA THR A 138 9.72 0.84 -4.80
C THR A 138 11.21 0.54 -4.60
N ALA A 139 11.90 0.09 -5.65
CA ALA A 139 13.33 -0.20 -5.55
C ALA A 139 14.18 0.99 -5.01
N PRO A 140 13.98 2.24 -5.45
CA PRO A 140 14.74 3.37 -4.91
C PRO A 140 14.40 3.72 -3.45
N ALA A 141 13.13 3.56 -3.02
CA ALA A 141 12.78 3.73 -1.62
C ALA A 141 13.38 2.62 -0.74
N ALA A 142 13.45 1.40 -1.25
CA ALA A 142 14.04 0.27 -0.55
C ALA A 142 15.53 0.51 -0.23
N ASP A 143 16.29 1.09 -1.16
CA ASP A 143 17.70 1.41 -0.93
C ASP A 143 17.89 2.45 0.17
N LYS A 144 17.04 3.49 0.21
CA LYS A 144 17.05 4.49 1.28
C LYS A 144 16.68 3.88 2.64
N LEU A 145 15.66 3.03 2.69
CA LEU A 145 15.27 2.35 3.93
C LEU A 145 16.39 1.43 4.48
N ARG A 146 17.13 0.76 3.59
CA ARG A 146 18.31 -0.03 4.00
C ARG A 146 19.41 0.86 4.59
N GLN A 147 19.64 2.04 4.02
CA GLN A 147 20.57 3.04 4.58
C GLN A 147 20.12 3.54 5.95
N MET A 148 18.81 3.61 6.20
CA MET A 148 18.23 3.90 7.52
C MET A 148 18.29 2.72 8.51
N GLY A 149 18.85 1.58 8.10
CA GLY A 149 19.08 0.41 8.96
C GLY A 149 17.92 -0.60 9.00
N PHE A 150 16.90 -0.46 8.17
CA PHE A 150 15.88 -1.53 8.02
C PHE A 150 16.48 -2.75 7.32
N THR A 151 16.25 -3.93 7.89
CA THR A 151 16.92 -5.18 7.48
C THR A 151 16.06 -6.09 6.62
N ALA A 152 14.73 -5.91 6.65
CA ALA A 152 13.76 -6.72 5.92
C ALA A 152 13.01 -5.89 4.86
N VAL A 153 13.73 -5.34 3.88
CA VAL A 153 13.17 -4.43 2.87
C VAL A 153 13.19 -5.06 1.48
N ILE A 154 12.03 -5.08 0.81
CA ILE A 154 11.83 -5.63 -0.52
C ILE A 154 11.42 -4.49 -1.46
N GLY A 155 12.27 -4.23 -2.45
CA GLY A 155 12.00 -3.27 -3.52
C GLY A 155 11.39 -3.98 -4.72
N LEU A 156 10.19 -3.61 -5.13
CA LEU A 156 9.52 -4.13 -6.31
C LEU A 156 9.63 -3.13 -7.47
N GLY A 157 9.93 -3.64 -8.66
CA GLY A 157 9.63 -2.96 -9.92
C GLY A 157 8.19 -3.21 -10.35
N THR A 158 7.68 -2.38 -11.26
CA THR A 158 6.31 -2.53 -11.80
C THR A 158 6.07 -3.97 -12.29
N TRP A 159 4.93 -4.54 -11.86
CA TRP A 159 4.50 -5.92 -12.12
C TRP A 159 5.31 -7.03 -11.44
N GLN A 160 6.36 -6.70 -10.68
CA GLN A 160 7.01 -7.68 -9.81
C GLN A 160 6.20 -7.89 -8.54
N ASP A 161 6.35 -9.07 -7.96
CA ASP A 161 5.52 -9.49 -6.83
C ASP A 161 6.29 -10.18 -5.70
N LEU A 162 5.68 -10.12 -4.52
CA LEU A 162 6.06 -10.85 -3.32
C LEU A 162 4.88 -11.74 -2.91
N GLN A 163 5.16 -13.01 -2.65
CA GLN A 163 4.20 -13.89 -1.97
C GLN A 163 4.55 -13.98 -0.48
N VAL A 164 3.61 -13.59 0.37
CA VAL A 164 3.66 -13.74 1.82
C VAL A 164 2.78 -14.92 2.23
N THR A 165 3.26 -15.78 3.12
CA THR A 165 2.46 -16.85 3.74
C THR A 165 2.47 -16.71 5.26
N LYS A 166 1.33 -16.93 5.90
CA LYS A 166 1.18 -16.97 7.36
C LYS A 166 0.11 -17.99 7.74
N GLY A 167 0.55 -19.15 8.25
CA GLY A 167 -0.36 -20.28 8.49
C GLY A 167 -1.08 -20.70 7.19
N GLY A 168 -2.42 -20.75 7.22
CA GLY A 168 -3.25 -21.10 6.05
C GLY A 168 -3.61 -19.92 5.15
N THR A 169 -3.02 -18.74 5.35
CA THR A 169 -3.32 -17.52 4.61
C THR A 169 -2.14 -17.12 3.73
N THR A 170 -2.42 -16.74 2.49
CA THR A 170 -1.45 -16.18 1.55
C THR A 170 -1.86 -14.78 1.12
N LEU A 171 -0.86 -13.94 0.86
CA LEU A 171 -1.00 -12.62 0.27
C LEU A 171 0.03 -12.51 -0.86
N ARG A 172 -0.42 -12.27 -2.08
CA ARG A 172 0.47 -11.84 -3.17
C ARG A 172 0.38 -10.32 -3.32
N VAL A 173 1.50 -9.64 -3.08
CA VAL A 173 1.65 -8.19 -3.29
C VAL A 173 2.30 -7.99 -4.65
N THR A 174 1.60 -7.38 -5.60
CA THR A 174 2.20 -6.98 -6.89
C THR A 174 2.30 -5.47 -6.98
N SER A 175 3.46 -4.95 -7.36
CA SER A 175 3.64 -3.52 -7.63
C SER A 175 2.88 -3.10 -8.90
N MET A 176 2.04 -2.07 -8.80
CA MET A 176 1.28 -1.52 -9.91
C MET A 176 1.96 -0.26 -10.46
N PRO A 177 1.74 0.10 -11.74
CA PRO A 177 2.24 1.35 -12.29
C PRO A 177 1.72 2.54 -11.47
N GLY A 178 2.62 3.49 -11.21
CA GLY A 178 2.33 4.71 -10.48
C GLY A 178 3.18 5.87 -11.02
N ARG A 179 2.59 7.06 -11.09
CA ARG A 179 3.30 8.27 -11.53
C ARG A 179 2.73 9.54 -10.90
N HIS A 180 3.59 10.35 -10.30
CA HIS A 180 3.25 11.69 -9.86
C HIS A 180 3.13 12.66 -11.04
N GLY A 181 1.93 13.18 -11.27
CA GLY A 181 1.72 14.26 -12.23
C GLY A 181 1.93 13.90 -13.71
N PRO A 182 1.79 14.90 -14.60
CA PRO A 182 2.03 14.75 -16.02
C PRO A 182 3.54 14.73 -16.34
N LEU A 183 3.90 14.14 -17.48
CA LEU A 183 5.23 14.36 -18.06
C LEU A 183 5.31 15.82 -18.57
N PRO A 184 6.45 16.51 -18.41
CA PRO A 184 7.75 16.02 -17.93
C PRO A 184 7.96 16.11 -16.40
N VAL A 185 7.05 16.76 -15.65
CA VAL A 185 7.19 17.00 -14.19
C VAL A 185 7.43 15.70 -13.43
N ALA A 186 6.73 14.63 -13.80
CA ALA A 186 6.90 13.30 -13.20
C ALA A 186 8.34 12.77 -13.23
N ALA A 187 9.13 13.11 -14.25
CA ALA A 187 10.50 12.62 -14.39
C ALA A 187 11.47 13.23 -13.35
N LEU A 188 11.06 14.32 -12.71
CA LEU A 188 11.81 14.96 -11.63
C LEU A 188 11.38 14.47 -10.25
N LEU A 189 10.26 13.75 -10.14
CA LEU A 189 9.70 13.33 -8.86
C LEU A 189 10.11 11.90 -8.49
N PRO A 190 10.11 11.56 -7.19
CA PRO A 190 10.39 10.20 -6.77
C PRO A 190 9.42 9.19 -7.43
N PRO A 191 9.90 7.97 -7.73
CA PRO A 191 9.02 6.94 -8.23
C PRO A 191 8.03 6.51 -7.15
N VAL A 192 6.78 6.34 -7.57
CA VAL A 192 5.66 5.84 -6.79
C VAL A 192 5.23 4.49 -7.36
N MET A 193 4.71 3.62 -6.51
CA MET A 193 3.93 2.47 -6.96
C MET A 193 2.53 2.47 -6.35
N GLY A 194 1.56 2.01 -7.13
CA GLY A 194 0.37 1.39 -6.55
C GLY A 194 0.68 -0.05 -6.15
N SER A 195 -0.30 -0.76 -5.61
CA SER A 195 -0.13 -2.17 -5.22
C SER A 195 -1.43 -2.94 -5.36
N MET A 196 -1.34 -4.15 -5.91
CA MET A 196 -2.41 -5.13 -5.88
C MET A 196 -2.12 -6.14 -4.77
N LEU A 197 -3.07 -6.31 -3.85
CA LEU A 197 -3.02 -7.27 -2.76
C LEU A 197 -4.04 -8.36 -3.03
N ASP A 198 -3.54 -9.52 -3.45
CA ASP A 198 -4.33 -10.73 -3.68
C ASP A 198 -4.26 -11.63 -2.43
N PHE A 199 -5.30 -11.58 -1.59
CA PHE A 199 -5.42 -12.44 -0.42
C PHE A 199 -6.13 -13.74 -0.75
N ALA A 200 -5.67 -14.84 -0.16
CA ALA A 200 -6.35 -16.13 -0.20
C ALA A 200 -6.20 -16.91 1.12
N SER A 201 -7.25 -17.61 1.52
CA SER A 201 -7.28 -18.52 2.67
C SER A 201 -8.42 -19.53 2.50
N ALA A 202 -8.64 -20.41 3.49
CA ALA A 202 -9.82 -21.28 3.51
C ALA A 202 -11.16 -20.51 3.51
N ALA A 203 -11.17 -19.24 3.95
CA ALA A 203 -12.37 -18.40 3.93
C ALA A 203 -12.71 -17.88 2.52
N GLY A 204 -11.75 -17.89 1.58
CA GLY A 204 -11.96 -17.39 0.23
C GLY A 204 -10.79 -16.57 -0.30
N HIS A 205 -11.09 -15.69 -1.25
CA HIS A 205 -10.17 -14.73 -1.85
C HIS A 205 -10.69 -13.31 -1.72
N TYR A 206 -9.76 -12.34 -1.66
CA TYR A 206 -10.11 -10.93 -1.67
C TYR A 206 -9.00 -10.11 -2.32
N ARG A 207 -9.37 -9.30 -3.32
CA ARG A 207 -8.44 -8.48 -4.10
C ARG A 207 -8.58 -7.00 -3.70
N VAL A 208 -7.49 -6.41 -3.25
CA VAL A 208 -7.43 -4.99 -2.87
C VAL A 208 -6.42 -4.25 -3.74
N TYR A 209 -6.88 -3.21 -4.44
CA TYR A 209 -6.01 -2.25 -5.11
C TYR A 209 -5.73 -1.07 -4.18
N VAL A 210 -4.47 -0.77 -3.92
CA VAL A 210 -4.01 0.43 -3.22
C VAL A 210 -3.35 1.34 -4.26
N SER A 211 -3.92 2.51 -4.51
CA SER A 211 -3.47 3.31 -5.67
C SER A 211 -2.05 3.84 -5.55
N GLY A 212 -1.60 4.14 -4.32
CA GLY A 212 -0.51 5.08 -4.09
C GLY A 212 -0.81 6.46 -4.68
N ASP A 213 0.17 7.34 -4.59
CA ASP A 213 0.11 8.71 -5.10
C ASP A 213 0.35 8.78 -6.62
N THR A 214 -0.61 8.28 -7.38
CA THR A 214 -0.56 8.25 -8.84
C THR A 214 -1.58 9.20 -9.48
N MET A 215 -1.39 9.52 -10.76
CA MET A 215 -2.42 10.09 -11.65
C MET A 215 -3.04 9.00 -12.53
N VAL A 216 -4.12 9.32 -13.27
CA VAL A 216 -4.63 8.43 -14.33
C VAL A 216 -3.90 8.72 -15.64
N TYR A 217 -3.24 7.69 -16.20
CA TYR A 217 -2.52 7.76 -17.47
C TYR A 217 -2.49 6.38 -18.14
N GLY A 218 -2.01 6.29 -19.39
CA GLY A 218 -2.17 5.09 -20.24
C GLY A 218 -1.77 3.76 -19.59
N ASP A 219 -0.69 3.70 -18.82
CA ASP A 219 -0.25 2.45 -18.20
C ASP A 219 -1.23 1.93 -17.13
N ILE A 220 -2.04 2.81 -16.53
CA ILE A 220 -3.07 2.43 -15.56
C ILE A 220 -4.14 1.54 -16.22
N ASP A 221 -4.38 1.69 -17.54
CA ASP A 221 -5.32 0.86 -18.29
C ASP A 221 -4.93 -0.63 -18.31
N GLU A 222 -3.68 -0.97 -18.01
CA GLU A 222 -3.24 -2.37 -17.89
C GLU A 222 -3.73 -3.04 -16.60
N ILE A 223 -3.97 -2.27 -15.54
CA ILE A 223 -4.36 -2.82 -14.23
C ILE A 223 -5.63 -3.68 -14.33
N PRO A 224 -6.79 -3.19 -14.82
CA PRO A 224 -8.00 -4.01 -14.90
C PRO A 224 -7.89 -5.14 -15.94
N ARG A 225 -7.00 -5.01 -16.94
CA ARG A 225 -6.75 -6.09 -17.92
C ARG A 225 -5.99 -7.26 -17.29
N ARG A 226 -5.00 -6.98 -16.44
CA ARG A 226 -4.18 -7.99 -15.75
C ARG A 226 -4.86 -8.52 -14.48
N TYR A 227 -5.62 -7.67 -13.80
CA TYR A 227 -6.26 -7.94 -12.50
C TYR A 227 -7.75 -7.56 -12.52
N PRO A 228 -8.58 -8.27 -13.29
CA PRO A 228 -10.03 -8.04 -13.28
C PRO A 228 -10.63 -8.39 -11.91
N GLY A 229 -11.80 -7.84 -11.59
CA GLY A 229 -12.55 -8.19 -10.38
C GLY A 229 -11.89 -7.70 -9.09
N VAL A 230 -11.49 -6.43 -9.05
CA VAL A 230 -11.01 -5.80 -7.81
C VAL A 230 -12.17 -5.67 -6.83
N ASN A 231 -12.07 -6.26 -5.64
CA ASN A 231 -13.13 -6.14 -4.64
C ASN A 231 -13.11 -4.78 -3.95
N LEU A 232 -11.92 -4.31 -3.59
CA LEU A 232 -11.74 -3.03 -2.91
C LEU A 232 -10.65 -2.19 -3.58
N ALA A 233 -10.92 -0.91 -3.80
CA ALA A 233 -9.90 0.09 -4.12
C ALA A 233 -9.71 1.10 -2.97
N LEU A 234 -8.49 1.28 -2.51
CA LEU A 234 -8.08 2.38 -1.64
C LEU A 234 -7.48 3.48 -2.52
N LEU A 235 -8.17 4.62 -2.63
CA LEU A 235 -7.83 5.70 -3.56
C LEU A 235 -7.20 6.88 -2.83
N HIS A 236 -5.98 7.24 -3.18
CA HIS A 236 -5.28 8.41 -2.65
C HIS A 236 -5.74 9.68 -3.36
N LEU A 237 -6.39 10.60 -2.64
CA LEU A 237 -7.08 11.76 -3.23
C LEU A 237 -6.54 13.11 -2.74
N GLY A 238 -5.22 13.24 -2.64
CA GLY A 238 -4.59 14.45 -2.08
C GLY A 238 -4.83 15.70 -2.93
N GLY A 239 -4.95 15.56 -4.25
CA GLY A 239 -4.99 16.68 -5.20
C GLY A 239 -3.81 17.65 -5.03
N THR A 240 -2.66 17.15 -4.55
CA THR A 240 -1.49 17.94 -4.20
C THR A 240 -0.97 18.66 -5.44
N LYS A 241 -0.53 19.91 -5.28
CA LYS A 241 -0.02 20.73 -6.39
C LYS A 241 1.41 21.21 -6.14
N ILE A 242 2.28 21.00 -7.11
CA ILE A 242 3.59 21.65 -7.15
C ILE A 242 3.44 23.08 -7.66
N LEU A 243 4.03 24.03 -6.94
CA LEU A 243 3.95 25.47 -7.19
C LEU A 243 2.51 26.01 -7.28
N GLY A 244 1.54 25.29 -6.68
CA GLY A 244 0.11 25.63 -6.76
C GLY A 244 -0.54 25.39 -8.14
N ILE A 245 0.21 24.90 -9.12
CA ILE A 245 -0.22 24.84 -10.52
C ILE A 245 -0.36 23.40 -11.00
N VAL A 246 0.66 22.56 -10.78
CA VAL A 246 0.72 21.22 -11.36
C VAL A 246 0.24 20.18 -10.36
N THR A 247 -0.93 19.60 -10.61
CA THR A 247 -1.46 18.48 -9.81
C THR A 247 -0.57 17.24 -9.97
N VAL A 248 -0.16 16.65 -8.85
CA VAL A 248 0.75 15.49 -8.79
C VAL A 248 0.15 14.24 -8.15
N THR A 249 -1.03 14.34 -7.56
CA THR A 249 -1.82 13.23 -7.03
C THR A 249 -3.28 13.39 -7.43
N MET A 250 -4.07 12.31 -7.47
CA MET A 250 -5.47 12.41 -7.93
C MET A 250 -6.25 13.45 -7.13
N ASP A 251 -6.98 14.30 -7.85
CA ASP A 251 -8.07 15.09 -7.28
C ASP A 251 -9.40 14.33 -7.38
N ALA A 252 -10.51 14.98 -7.02
CA ALA A 252 -11.84 14.42 -7.12
C ALA A 252 -12.20 13.89 -8.53
N GLN A 253 -11.81 14.58 -9.60
CA GLN A 253 -12.16 14.18 -10.97
C GLN A 253 -11.31 13.00 -11.43
N GLU A 254 -10.00 13.04 -11.16
CA GLU A 254 -9.10 11.92 -11.40
C GLU A 254 -9.50 10.69 -10.58
N GLY A 255 -9.92 10.87 -9.33
CA GLY A 255 -10.46 9.79 -8.49
C GLY A 255 -11.69 9.13 -9.11
N VAL A 256 -12.61 9.89 -9.71
CA VAL A 256 -13.76 9.33 -10.43
C VAL A 256 -13.33 8.60 -11.71
N LYS A 257 -12.31 9.10 -12.42
CA LYS A 257 -11.74 8.40 -13.58
C LYS A 257 -11.13 7.06 -13.17
N MET A 258 -10.32 7.05 -12.11
CA MET A 258 -9.73 5.83 -11.55
C MET A 258 -10.80 4.84 -11.10
N LEU A 259 -11.84 5.31 -10.41
CA LEU A 259 -12.98 4.49 -9.99
C LEU A 259 -13.67 3.82 -11.17
N LYS A 260 -13.88 4.54 -12.27
CA LYS A 260 -14.48 4.00 -13.51
C LYS A 260 -13.56 3.02 -14.24
N LEU A 261 -12.26 3.31 -14.26
CA LEU A 261 -11.25 2.50 -14.94
C LEU A 261 -11.05 1.15 -14.23
N ILE A 262 -10.83 1.19 -12.92
CA ILE A 262 -10.60 -0.01 -12.10
C ILE A 262 -11.90 -0.80 -11.90
N ALA A 263 -13.04 -0.10 -11.86
CA ALA A 263 -14.37 -0.66 -11.64
C ALA A 263 -14.44 -1.66 -10.46
N PRO A 264 -14.00 -1.27 -9.25
CA PRO A 264 -14.03 -2.16 -8.10
C PRO A 264 -15.46 -2.38 -7.59
N ASP A 265 -15.67 -3.44 -6.80
CA ASP A 265 -16.95 -3.65 -6.10
C ASP A 265 -17.21 -2.51 -5.10
N ARG A 266 -16.16 -2.07 -4.41
CA ARG A 266 -16.15 -0.95 -3.46
C ARG A 266 -14.89 -0.11 -3.59
N ALA A 267 -14.99 1.19 -3.34
CA ALA A 267 -13.85 2.07 -3.12
C ALA A 267 -13.92 2.78 -1.77
N ILE A 268 -12.78 3.01 -1.15
CA ILE A 268 -12.63 3.84 0.05
C ILE A 268 -11.60 4.93 -0.30
N PRO A 269 -11.98 6.22 -0.30
CA PRO A 269 -11.01 7.29 -0.45
C PRO A 269 -10.16 7.38 0.81
N ILE A 270 -8.89 7.72 0.63
CA ILE A 270 -7.88 8.03 1.65
C ILE A 270 -7.04 9.21 1.16
N HIS A 271 -6.09 9.65 1.97
CA HIS A 271 -5.12 10.70 1.64
C HIS A 271 -5.80 12.01 1.24
N TYR A 272 -6.66 12.52 2.12
CA TYR A 272 -7.41 13.76 1.94
C TYR A 272 -7.53 14.49 3.29
N ASN A 273 -7.70 15.82 3.29
CA ASN A 273 -7.95 16.69 4.46
C ASN A 273 -6.91 16.70 5.61
N ASP A 274 -5.97 15.76 5.67
CA ASP A 274 -5.10 15.58 6.84
C ASP A 274 -3.80 16.39 6.80
N TYR A 275 -3.46 16.96 5.64
CA TYR A 275 -2.35 17.88 5.45
C TYR A 275 -2.82 19.12 4.67
N ASP A 276 -2.32 20.30 5.02
CA ASP A 276 -2.69 21.55 4.36
C ASP A 276 -2.24 21.64 2.90
N VAL A 277 -1.28 20.79 2.49
CA VAL A 277 -0.88 20.64 1.08
C VAL A 277 -1.96 19.96 0.24
N PHE A 278 -2.87 19.21 0.84
CA PHE A 278 -3.95 18.53 0.12
C PHE A 278 -4.99 19.55 -0.34
N LYS A 279 -5.18 19.66 -1.66
CA LYS A 279 -6.06 20.66 -2.29
C LYS A 279 -7.33 20.07 -2.88
N SER A 280 -7.57 18.77 -2.69
CA SER A 280 -8.80 18.09 -3.09
C SER A 280 -9.54 17.55 -1.86
N PRO A 281 -10.42 18.35 -1.22
CA PRO A 281 -11.13 17.88 -0.04
C PRO A 281 -12.08 16.73 -0.37
N LEU A 282 -12.36 15.87 0.62
CA LEU A 282 -13.26 14.72 0.43
C LEU A 282 -14.63 15.11 -0.13
N SER A 283 -15.16 16.27 0.28
CA SER A 283 -16.46 16.77 -0.14
C SER A 283 -16.55 16.99 -1.65
N ASP A 284 -15.43 17.30 -2.32
CA ASP A 284 -15.41 17.44 -3.78
C ASP A 284 -15.47 16.08 -4.47
N PHE A 285 -14.81 15.06 -3.92
CA PHE A 285 -14.94 13.68 -4.41
C PHE A 285 -16.35 13.14 -4.20
N GLN A 286 -16.98 13.40 -3.04
CA GLN A 286 -18.37 13.04 -2.78
C GLN A 286 -19.33 13.63 -3.82
N LYS A 287 -19.20 14.93 -4.12
CA LYS A 287 -19.98 15.59 -5.17
C LYS A 287 -19.72 14.99 -6.56
N ALA A 288 -18.46 14.71 -6.89
CA ALA A 288 -18.07 14.16 -8.18
C ALA A 288 -18.64 12.74 -8.39
N VAL A 289 -18.55 11.90 -7.37
CA VAL A 289 -19.11 10.53 -7.35
C VAL A 289 -20.64 10.56 -7.45
N GLN A 290 -21.30 11.45 -6.71
CA GLN A 290 -22.75 11.63 -6.78
C GLN A 290 -23.18 12.03 -8.21
N LYS A 291 -22.51 13.01 -8.81
CA LYS A 291 -22.76 13.47 -10.18
C LYS A 291 -22.52 12.36 -11.21
N ALA A 292 -21.57 11.46 -10.94
CA ALA A 292 -21.27 10.33 -11.80
C ALA A 292 -22.22 9.12 -11.61
N GLY A 293 -23.15 9.17 -10.64
CA GLY A 293 -24.04 8.06 -10.33
C GLY A 293 -23.33 6.84 -9.72
N LEU A 294 -22.24 7.06 -8.99
CA LEU A 294 -21.38 6.00 -8.41
C LEU A 294 -21.38 6.01 -6.87
N ALA A 295 -22.35 6.68 -6.24
CA ALA A 295 -22.38 6.84 -4.78
C ALA A 295 -22.48 5.50 -4.03
N ASP A 296 -23.17 4.52 -4.63
CA ASP A 296 -23.31 3.16 -4.13
C ASP A 296 -22.01 2.34 -4.20
N LYS A 297 -20.99 2.82 -4.91
CA LYS A 297 -19.67 2.19 -5.04
C LYS A 297 -18.65 2.68 -4.03
N VAL A 298 -18.96 3.69 -3.22
CA VAL A 298 -17.98 4.32 -2.33
C VAL A 298 -18.40 4.21 -0.87
N THR A 299 -17.49 3.79 -0.01
CA THR A 299 -17.62 3.86 1.45
C THR A 299 -16.69 4.95 1.96
N TYR A 300 -17.22 5.84 2.80
CA TYR A 300 -16.44 6.90 3.44
C TYR A 300 -16.19 6.54 4.90
N LEU A 301 -14.92 6.45 5.28
CA LEU A 301 -14.53 6.19 6.67
C LEU A 301 -14.01 7.46 7.32
N LYS A 302 -14.43 7.70 8.55
CA LYS A 302 -13.77 8.65 9.45
C LYS A 302 -12.53 7.99 10.06
N HIS A 303 -11.65 8.82 10.62
CA HIS A 303 -10.51 8.33 11.39
C HIS A 303 -11.00 7.40 12.51
N GLY A 304 -10.42 6.20 12.56
CA GLY A 304 -10.71 5.15 13.54
C GLY A 304 -11.84 4.22 13.14
N GLU A 305 -12.66 4.58 12.15
CA GLU A 305 -13.72 3.70 11.66
C GLU A 305 -13.13 2.48 10.94
N THR A 306 -13.79 1.35 11.17
CA THR A 306 -13.43 0.06 10.59
C THR A 306 -14.55 -0.40 9.67
N TRP A 307 -14.19 -0.68 8.42
CA TRP A 307 -15.05 -1.35 7.46
C TRP A 307 -14.71 -2.84 7.42
N LYS A 308 -15.71 -3.70 7.60
CA LYS A 308 -15.55 -5.16 7.50
C LYS A 308 -16.06 -5.65 6.16
N PHE A 309 -15.46 -6.72 5.66
CA PHE A 309 -15.83 -7.34 4.41
C PHE A 309 -15.78 -8.87 4.51
N GLU A 310 -16.46 -9.54 3.61
CA GLU A 310 -16.42 -11.01 3.52
C GLU A 310 -15.61 -11.42 2.28
N PRO A 311 -14.67 -12.37 2.40
CA PRO A 311 -13.98 -12.92 1.25
C PRO A 311 -14.97 -13.60 0.30
N ALA A 312 -14.71 -13.50 -1.01
CA ALA A 312 -15.46 -14.27 -1.98
C ALA A 312 -15.06 -15.74 -1.89
N ALA A 313 -16.04 -16.65 -1.92
CA ALA A 313 -15.76 -18.09 -1.89
C ALA A 313 -14.68 -18.48 -2.90
N ALA A 314 -13.78 -19.38 -2.51
CA ALA A 314 -12.80 -19.95 -3.43
C ALA A 314 -13.57 -20.59 -4.60
N ARG A 315 -13.34 -20.10 -5.82
CA ARG A 315 -13.91 -20.69 -7.04
C ARG A 315 -13.20 -21.98 -7.40
#